data_AF-A0A520HIQ8-F1
#
_entry.id   AF-A0A520HIQ8-F1
#
_cell.length_a   1.000
_cell.length_b   1.000
_cell.length_c   1.000
_cell.angle_alpha   90.00
_cell.angle_beta   90.00
_cell.angle_gamma   90.00
#
_symmetry.space_group_name_H-M   'P 1'
#
loop_
_entity.id
_entity.type
_entity.pdbx_description
1 polymer ?
#
loop_
_entity_poly.entity_id
_entity_poly.type
_entity_poly.pdbx_seq_one_letter_code
_entity_poly.pdbx_strand_id
1 'polypeptide(L)'
;SPADLGVLRQGALPFGPATPVAEPIEDPAERANAGSNAWTIAASRSATGRPILANDPHLGIGGFGPRHVAHLTAPGLDVIGGGAPGLPGIMQGHTDRFAFGRTNFHIDQQDLFVLELHHDDPERYRHDGGWKRFTRVEIDIPVKDAPPKRQTLRYSVQGPVVSHDPARRRATALGSIAMQPGGGGSFAMIAINLARDWASLRRAFRLHPSPTNFHYADVDGNTGWQVIGFAPIRRKGDGLLPVPGDGRYDWTGRRDFASLPNSYNPAKGWFASANQDNLPADWPRDRIPAFSFRDPYRYDRIADVLATQPRHTLADSVALQHDTLSTPARQLIALLPRAASPAGDLLRRWDGRIEGDSAAAALFEILWRDLGKRMLAAIVPDRAKALVTSIAPSVLLGLLARPDARLGADPVATRDAMLTDALAAAWASARTLLGPDPAGWKWRTLHQVRIAHPLARIPAIAQAFPAIEGEGTGGDGYTVMA
;
A
#
# COMPACT_ATOMS: atom_id res chain seq x y z
N SER A 1 16.02 8.59 -29.20
CA SER A 1 17.15 8.98 -28.32
C SER A 1 17.68 7.75 -27.62
N PRO A 2 19.02 7.58 -27.49
CA PRO A 2 19.63 6.51 -26.68
C PRO A 2 19.20 6.52 -25.20
N ALA A 3 18.60 7.60 -24.72
CA ALA A 3 18.14 7.79 -23.35
C ALA A 3 16.61 7.58 -23.15
N ASP A 4 15.91 6.98 -24.12
CA ASP A 4 14.51 6.61 -23.90
C ASP A 4 14.43 5.33 -23.06
N LEU A 5 14.46 5.50 -21.73
CA LEU A 5 14.27 4.45 -20.73
C LEU A 5 12.82 3.94 -20.61
N GLY A 6 11.95 4.29 -21.56
CA GLY A 6 10.64 3.64 -21.72
C GLY A 6 9.64 4.10 -20.68
N VAL A 7 9.06 5.29 -20.89
CA VAL A 7 7.73 5.55 -20.33
C VAL A 7 6.78 4.56 -21.02
N LEU A 8 6.25 3.61 -20.25
CA LEU A 8 5.13 2.78 -20.68
C LEU A 8 3.97 3.71 -21.03
N ARG A 9 3.83 4.03 -22.32
CA ARG A 9 2.61 4.61 -22.83
C ARG A 9 1.66 3.44 -23.08
N GLN A 10 0.88 3.11 -22.06
CA GLN A 10 -0.35 2.35 -22.29
C GLN A 10 -1.16 3.18 -23.30
N GLY A 11 -1.39 2.63 -24.49
CA GLY A 11 -2.31 3.26 -25.44
C GLY A 11 -3.70 3.41 -24.81
N ALA A 12 -4.61 4.12 -25.48
CA ALA A 12 -6.01 4.09 -25.06
C ALA A 12 -6.46 2.62 -24.99
N LEU A 13 -6.85 2.17 -23.79
CA LEU A 13 -7.43 0.85 -23.62
C LEU A 13 -8.64 0.74 -24.56
N PRO A 14 -8.86 -0.41 -25.21
CA PRO A 14 -9.78 -0.52 -26.35
C PRO A 14 -11.27 -0.41 -25.94
N PHE A 15 -11.61 0.12 -24.78
CA PHE A 15 -12.97 0.19 -24.33
C PHE A 15 -13.63 1.52 -24.73
N GLY A 16 -14.90 1.47 -25.13
CA GLY A 16 -15.67 2.66 -25.51
C GLY A 16 -15.95 3.57 -24.30
N PRO A 17 -16.47 4.80 -24.51
CA PRO A 17 -16.73 5.78 -23.46
C PRO A 17 -17.69 5.29 -22.34
N ALA A 18 -18.45 4.21 -22.59
CA ALA A 18 -19.34 3.57 -21.61
C ALA A 18 -18.63 2.56 -20.66
N THR A 19 -17.37 2.24 -20.92
CA THR A 19 -16.57 1.34 -20.09
C THR A 19 -15.45 2.15 -19.42
N PRO A 20 -15.61 2.49 -18.13
CA PRO A 20 -14.56 3.13 -17.36
C PRO A 20 -13.29 2.28 -17.45
N VAL A 21 -12.22 2.91 -17.89
CA VAL A 21 -10.86 2.36 -17.88
C VAL A 21 -10.17 2.52 -16.53
N ALA A 22 -10.71 3.41 -15.69
CA ALA A 22 -10.44 3.42 -14.27
C ALA A 22 -11.54 2.59 -13.61
N GLU A 23 -11.17 1.56 -12.85
CA GLU A 23 -12.11 1.03 -11.87
C GLU A 23 -12.56 2.19 -10.95
N PRO A 24 -13.83 2.26 -10.54
CA PRO A 24 -14.27 3.18 -9.50
C PRO A 24 -13.44 3.09 -8.20
N ILE A 25 -12.68 1.98 -8.04
CA ILE A 25 -11.86 1.58 -6.89
C ILE A 25 -10.42 2.15 -6.98
N GLU A 26 -10.07 2.91 -8.02
CA GLU A 26 -8.75 3.56 -8.13
C GLU A 26 -8.81 5.07 -7.91
N ASP A 27 -9.50 5.54 -6.88
CA ASP A 27 -9.23 6.89 -6.37
C ASP A 27 -7.77 6.92 -5.87
N PRO A 28 -6.89 7.80 -6.39
CA PRO A 28 -5.56 8.01 -5.82
C PRO A 28 -5.58 8.25 -4.31
N ALA A 29 -6.66 8.80 -3.75
CA ALA A 29 -6.86 8.95 -2.32
C ALA A 29 -7.05 7.60 -1.59
N GLU A 30 -7.81 6.66 -2.15
CA GLU A 30 -7.97 5.31 -1.58
C GLU A 30 -6.64 4.54 -1.58
N ARG A 31 -5.85 4.64 -2.66
CA ARG A 31 -4.49 4.08 -2.71
C ARG A 31 -3.56 4.73 -1.70
N ALA A 32 -3.68 6.04 -1.50
CA ALA A 32 -2.90 6.77 -0.51
C ALA A 32 -3.31 6.41 0.93
N ASN A 33 -4.55 5.97 1.17
CA ASN A 33 -5.04 5.58 2.49
C ASN A 33 -4.91 4.07 2.78
N ALA A 34 -4.60 3.25 1.77
CA ALA A 34 -4.36 1.83 1.96
C ALA A 34 -3.16 1.54 2.89
N GLY A 35 -3.32 0.52 3.73
CA GLY A 35 -2.40 0.20 4.81
C GLY A 35 -2.83 -1.05 5.57
N SER A 36 -2.15 -1.36 6.66
CA SER A 36 -2.59 -2.35 7.65
C SER A 36 -1.75 -2.15 8.91
N ASN A 37 -2.32 -2.40 10.09
CA ASN A 37 -1.54 -2.53 11.32
C ASN A 37 -1.60 -3.96 11.84
N ALA A 38 -0.51 -4.42 12.46
CA ALA A 38 -0.52 -5.61 13.29
C ALA A 38 0.53 -5.51 14.38
N TRP A 39 0.22 -6.05 15.56
CA TRP A 39 1.19 -6.21 16.64
C TRP A 39 0.95 -7.47 17.44
N THR A 40 2.03 -7.94 18.06
CA THR A 40 2.04 -9.05 19.02
C THR A 40 2.62 -8.58 20.34
N ILE A 41 2.03 -9.01 21.44
CA ILE A 41 2.49 -8.78 22.81
C ILE A 41 2.78 -10.12 23.45
N ALA A 42 3.98 -10.27 24.02
CA ALA A 42 4.37 -11.49 24.73
C ALA A 42 3.58 -11.65 26.04
N ALA A 43 3.44 -12.89 26.50
CA ALA A 43 2.80 -13.24 27.77
C ALA A 43 3.35 -12.44 28.97
N SER A 44 4.66 -12.19 29.01
CA SER A 44 5.32 -11.43 30.07
C SER A 44 4.95 -9.94 30.13
N ARG A 45 4.36 -9.40 29.05
CA ARG A 45 3.93 -8.01 28.93
C ARG A 45 2.41 -7.86 28.85
N SER A 46 1.66 -8.95 28.95
CA SER A 46 0.20 -8.91 28.90
C SER A 46 -0.41 -9.03 30.30
N ALA A 47 -1.58 -8.42 30.49
CA ALA A 47 -2.32 -8.55 31.74
C ALA A 47 -2.88 -9.97 31.95
N THR A 48 -2.99 -10.76 30.89
CA THR A 48 -3.57 -12.12 30.90
C THR A 48 -2.52 -13.22 31.16
N GLY A 49 -1.23 -12.89 31.14
CA GLY A 49 -0.15 -13.88 31.15
C GLY A 49 -0.11 -14.74 29.88
N ARG A 50 -0.82 -14.35 28.81
CA ARG A 50 -0.86 -15.02 27.51
C ARG A 50 -0.61 -14.04 26.37
N PRO A 51 -0.08 -14.46 25.22
CA PRO A 51 0.15 -13.57 24.10
C PRO A 51 -1.13 -12.88 23.62
N ILE A 52 -0.99 -11.66 23.10
CA ILE A 52 -2.06 -10.92 22.42
C ILE A 52 -1.58 -10.63 20.99
N LEU A 53 -2.45 -10.85 20.00
CA LEU A 53 -2.24 -10.43 18.62
C LEU A 53 -3.44 -9.58 18.19
N ALA A 54 -3.18 -8.39 17.66
CA ALA A 54 -4.19 -7.54 17.02
C ALA A 54 -3.79 -7.24 15.58
N ASN A 55 -4.79 -7.15 14.69
CA ASN A 55 -4.59 -6.87 13.26
C ASN A 55 -5.83 -6.23 12.64
N ASP A 56 -5.63 -5.12 11.95
CA ASP A 56 -6.63 -4.35 11.19
C ASP A 56 -6.07 -4.05 9.78
N PRO A 57 -6.50 -4.78 8.74
CA PRO A 57 -6.11 -4.49 7.37
C PRO A 57 -6.91 -3.30 6.81
N HIS A 58 -6.24 -2.28 6.30
CA HIS A 58 -6.85 -1.11 5.64
C HIS A 58 -6.91 -1.33 4.13
N LEU A 59 -8.05 -1.85 3.69
CA LEU A 59 -8.36 -2.11 2.29
C LEU A 59 -9.51 -1.18 1.86
N GLY A 60 -9.70 -1.00 0.56
CA GLY A 60 -10.80 -0.19 0.03
C GLY A 60 -12.15 -0.63 0.59
N ILE A 61 -12.97 0.35 0.99
CA ILE A 61 -14.29 0.14 1.58
C ILE A 61 -15.34 0.46 0.52
N GLY A 62 -16.37 -0.39 0.39
CA GLY A 62 -17.52 -0.09 -0.44
C GLY A 62 -17.67 -0.92 -1.73
N GLY A 63 -16.67 -1.73 -2.08
CA GLY A 63 -16.81 -2.82 -3.03
C GLY A 63 -17.35 -4.11 -2.38
N PHE A 64 -17.03 -5.27 -2.96
CA PHE A 64 -17.20 -6.54 -2.25
C PHE A 64 -16.26 -6.56 -1.04
N GLY A 65 -16.80 -6.78 0.16
CA GLY A 65 -16.00 -6.84 1.38
C GLY A 65 -14.80 -7.79 1.19
N PRO A 66 -13.55 -7.32 1.32
CA PRO A 66 -12.38 -8.13 0.99
C PRO A 66 -12.16 -9.28 1.99
N ARG A 67 -12.93 -9.29 3.09
CA ARG A 67 -12.87 -10.28 4.15
C ARG A 67 -14.28 -10.78 4.46
N HIS A 68 -14.46 -12.08 4.34
CA HIS A 68 -15.61 -12.80 4.86
C HIS A 68 -15.15 -13.61 6.07
N VAL A 69 -15.86 -13.44 7.20
CA VAL A 69 -15.55 -14.20 8.41
C VAL A 69 -16.15 -15.59 8.27
N ALA A 70 -15.30 -16.61 8.40
CA ALA A 70 -15.72 -18.00 8.36
C ALA A 70 -15.01 -18.80 9.46
N HIS A 71 -15.68 -19.84 9.94
CA HIS A 71 -15.11 -20.87 10.80
C HIS A 71 -15.12 -22.18 10.02
N LEU A 72 -13.93 -22.73 9.77
CA LEU A 72 -13.73 -23.98 9.05
C LEU A 72 -13.29 -25.06 10.03
N THR A 73 -14.04 -26.17 10.08
CA THR A 73 -13.76 -27.31 10.96
C THR A 73 -13.78 -28.62 10.18
N ALA A 74 -12.71 -29.40 10.31
CA ALA A 74 -12.54 -30.73 9.75
C ALA A 74 -11.48 -31.51 10.58
N PRO A 75 -11.31 -32.83 10.42
CA PRO A 75 -10.22 -33.55 11.08
C PRO A 75 -8.85 -32.93 10.79
N GLY A 76 -8.19 -32.39 11.82
CA GLY A 76 -6.89 -31.72 11.70
C GLY A 76 -6.93 -30.26 11.23
N LEU A 77 -8.12 -29.66 11.09
CA LEU A 77 -8.31 -28.24 10.76
C LEU A 77 -9.40 -27.64 11.65
N ASP A 78 -9.04 -26.65 12.46
CA ASP A 78 -9.99 -25.83 13.20
C ASP A 78 -9.48 -24.39 13.15
N VAL A 79 -10.12 -23.56 12.32
CA VAL A 79 -9.65 -22.20 12.06
C VAL A 79 -10.81 -21.24 11.86
N ILE A 80 -10.73 -20.08 12.52
CA ILE A 80 -11.73 -19.01 12.41
C ILE A 80 -11.05 -17.68 12.12
N GLY A 81 -11.66 -16.88 11.24
CA GLY A 81 -11.20 -15.53 10.95
C GLY A 81 -11.66 -15.03 9.58
N GLY A 82 -10.97 -14.02 9.05
CA GLY A 82 -11.28 -13.41 7.76
C GLY A 82 -10.53 -14.08 6.59
N GLY A 83 -11.28 -14.54 5.58
CA GLY A 83 -10.76 -15.01 4.29
C GLY A 83 -11.29 -14.17 3.12
N ALA A 84 -10.69 -14.27 1.94
CA ALA A 84 -11.20 -13.61 0.74
C ALA A 84 -12.19 -14.55 0.02
N PRO A 85 -13.41 -14.10 -0.34
CA PRO A 85 -14.34 -14.90 -1.12
C PRO A 85 -13.69 -15.45 -2.40
N GLY A 86 -13.86 -16.75 -2.66
CA GLY A 86 -13.27 -17.44 -3.81
C GLY A 86 -11.85 -17.96 -3.61
N LEU A 87 -11.17 -17.64 -2.50
CA LEU A 87 -9.88 -18.22 -2.12
C LEU A 87 -10.03 -19.20 -0.95
N PRO A 88 -9.28 -20.32 -0.92
CA PRO A 88 -9.39 -21.28 0.16
C PRO A 88 -8.59 -20.83 1.40
N GLY A 89 -9.14 -21.13 2.58
CA GLY A 89 -8.51 -20.87 3.86
C GLY A 89 -8.79 -19.49 4.46
N ILE A 90 -8.28 -19.29 5.67
CA ILE A 90 -8.43 -18.06 6.47
C ILE A 90 -7.12 -17.28 6.42
N MET A 91 -7.19 -16.00 6.03
CA MET A 91 -6.02 -15.13 5.83
C MET A 91 -5.50 -14.50 7.13
N GLN A 92 -6.41 -14.19 8.06
CA GLN A 92 -6.17 -13.56 9.36
C GLN A 92 -7.14 -14.14 10.36
N GLY A 93 -6.67 -14.57 11.53
CA GLY A 93 -7.53 -15.27 12.49
C GLY A 93 -6.73 -16.11 13.47
N HIS A 94 -7.29 -17.23 13.89
CA HIS A 94 -6.56 -18.19 14.72
C HIS A 94 -7.00 -19.63 14.44
N THR A 95 -6.07 -20.55 14.71
CA THR A 95 -6.37 -21.97 14.87
C THR A 95 -6.64 -22.31 16.33
N ASP A 96 -6.79 -23.58 16.67
CA ASP A 96 -6.76 -24.09 18.04
C ASP A 96 -5.39 -23.90 18.75
N ARG A 97 -4.31 -23.64 18.00
CA ARG A 97 -2.93 -23.54 18.51
C ARG A 97 -2.33 -22.15 18.48
N PHE A 98 -2.65 -21.32 17.48
CA PHE A 98 -2.06 -20.00 17.36
C PHE A 98 -2.94 -19.00 16.62
N ALA A 99 -2.81 -17.73 16.97
CA ALA A 99 -3.31 -16.60 16.24
C ALA A 99 -2.29 -16.13 15.20
N PHE A 100 -2.80 -15.62 14.08
CA PHE A 100 -1.99 -15.05 13.01
C PHE A 100 -2.64 -13.82 12.40
N GLY A 101 -1.79 -12.84 12.10
CA GLY A 101 -2.17 -11.59 11.45
C GLY A 101 -1.12 -11.18 10.44
N ARG A 102 -1.45 -10.17 9.62
CA ARG A 102 -0.57 -9.75 8.54
C ARG A 102 -0.69 -8.28 8.19
N THR A 103 0.42 -7.74 7.73
CA THR A 103 0.47 -6.48 6.97
C THR A 103 1.30 -6.70 5.70
N ASN A 104 1.19 -5.80 4.72
CA ASN A 104 2.03 -5.88 3.52
C ASN A 104 3.50 -5.58 3.87
N PHE A 105 4.38 -6.40 3.33
CA PHE A 105 5.80 -6.08 3.17
C PHE A 105 6.04 -5.95 1.67
N HIS A 106 6.69 -4.90 1.18
CA HIS A 106 6.62 -4.53 -0.24
C HIS A 106 7.71 -5.18 -1.11
N ILE A 107 7.99 -6.49 -0.95
CA ILE A 107 9.02 -7.16 -1.79
C ILE A 107 8.72 -6.84 -3.26
N ASP A 108 9.70 -6.28 -3.94
CA ASP A 108 9.67 -6.03 -5.36
C ASP A 108 9.76 -7.37 -6.12
N GLN A 109 8.64 -7.74 -6.69
CA GLN A 109 8.43 -9.02 -7.39
C GLN A 109 8.26 -8.85 -8.90
N GLN A 110 8.49 -7.64 -9.42
CA GLN A 110 8.13 -7.30 -10.79
C GLN A 110 9.21 -6.44 -11.44
N ASP A 111 9.72 -6.90 -12.58
CA ASP A 111 10.67 -6.15 -13.40
C ASP A 111 10.10 -5.89 -14.80
N LEU A 112 10.39 -4.71 -15.35
CA LEU A 112 10.11 -4.40 -16.73
C LEU A 112 11.37 -4.59 -17.58
N PHE A 113 11.26 -5.43 -18.61
CA PHE A 113 12.33 -5.71 -19.55
C PHE A 113 12.06 -5.05 -20.89
N VAL A 114 12.94 -4.15 -21.32
CA VAL A 114 12.88 -3.47 -22.61
C VAL A 114 13.58 -4.35 -23.66
N LEU A 115 12.82 -4.82 -24.63
CA LEU A 115 13.25 -5.72 -25.70
C LEU A 115 13.49 -4.93 -26.99
N GLU A 116 14.64 -5.20 -27.64
CA GLU A 116 14.95 -4.70 -28.99
C GLU A 116 14.29 -5.62 -30.03
N LEU A 117 13.50 -5.07 -30.95
CA LEU A 117 12.84 -5.82 -32.02
C LEU A 117 13.70 -5.87 -33.30
N HIS A 118 13.62 -7.01 -34.01
CA HIS A 118 14.28 -7.16 -35.30
C HIS A 118 13.65 -6.22 -36.33
N HIS A 119 14.48 -5.54 -37.13
CA HIS A 119 14.01 -4.55 -38.10
C HIS A 119 12.99 -5.11 -39.10
N ASP A 120 13.30 -6.24 -39.73
CA ASP A 120 12.43 -6.85 -40.75
C ASP A 120 11.30 -7.71 -40.18
N ASP A 121 11.36 -8.06 -38.90
CA ASP A 121 10.43 -9.03 -38.30
C ASP A 121 10.19 -8.66 -36.84
N PRO A 122 9.20 -7.78 -36.58
CA PRO A 122 8.95 -7.28 -35.22
C PRO A 122 8.41 -8.35 -34.27
N GLU A 123 8.20 -9.58 -34.73
CA GLU A 123 7.88 -10.73 -33.89
C GLU A 123 9.14 -11.46 -33.38
N ARG A 124 10.33 -10.98 -33.76
CA ARG A 124 11.62 -11.39 -33.18
C ARG A 124 12.22 -10.29 -32.32
N TYR A 125 12.87 -10.69 -31.24
CA TYR A 125 13.53 -9.81 -30.29
C TYR A 125 14.92 -10.30 -29.91
N ARG A 126 15.81 -9.38 -29.54
CA ARG A 126 17.21 -9.69 -29.22
C ARG A 126 17.33 -10.25 -27.80
N HIS A 127 18.05 -11.36 -27.65
CA HIS A 127 18.30 -12.00 -26.36
C HIS A 127 19.45 -13.02 -26.43
N ASP A 128 20.33 -13.02 -25.43
CA ASP A 128 21.52 -13.91 -25.33
C ASP A 128 22.35 -13.94 -26.62
N GLY A 129 22.59 -12.76 -27.22
CA GLY A 129 23.40 -12.63 -28.44
C GLY A 129 22.70 -13.01 -29.75
N GLY A 130 21.47 -13.52 -29.72
CA GLY A 130 20.68 -13.91 -30.90
C GLY A 130 19.31 -13.24 -30.99
N TRP A 131 18.52 -13.66 -31.99
CA TRP A 131 17.13 -13.25 -32.16
C TRP A 131 16.19 -14.40 -31.79
N LYS A 132 15.36 -14.21 -30.76
CA LYS A 132 14.29 -15.15 -30.36
C LYS A 132 12.95 -14.68 -30.92
N ARG A 133 12.04 -15.60 -31.19
CA ARG A 133 10.66 -15.28 -31.61
C ARG A 133 9.73 -15.27 -30.40
N PHE A 134 8.75 -14.38 -30.36
CA PHE A 134 7.70 -14.43 -29.35
C PHE A 134 6.84 -15.68 -29.50
N THR A 135 6.42 -16.27 -28.38
CA THR A 135 5.26 -17.17 -28.39
C THR A 135 4.01 -16.31 -28.53
N ARG A 136 3.13 -16.67 -29.47
CA ARG A 136 1.89 -15.94 -29.75
C ARG A 136 0.67 -16.78 -29.40
N VAL A 137 -0.32 -16.13 -28.81
CA VAL A 137 -1.65 -16.70 -28.56
C VAL A 137 -2.67 -15.70 -29.06
N GLU A 138 -3.48 -16.09 -30.04
CA GLU A 138 -4.63 -15.30 -30.48
C GLU A 138 -5.83 -15.64 -29.60
N ILE A 139 -6.48 -14.61 -29.07
CA ILE A 139 -7.71 -14.76 -28.28
C ILE A 139 -8.79 -13.83 -28.84
N ASP A 140 -10.04 -14.22 -28.69
CA ASP A 140 -11.20 -13.35 -28.93
C ASP A 140 -11.82 -12.97 -27.58
N ILE A 141 -11.85 -11.68 -27.27
CA ILE A 141 -12.47 -11.15 -26.06
C ILE A 141 -13.94 -10.83 -26.38
N PRO A 142 -14.92 -11.60 -25.87
CA PRO A 142 -16.32 -11.30 -26.09
C PRO A 142 -16.69 -9.96 -25.44
N VAL A 143 -17.42 -9.12 -26.17
CA VAL A 143 -17.87 -7.81 -25.69
C VAL A 143 -19.40 -7.80 -25.72
N LYS A 144 -20.03 -7.44 -24.62
CA LYS A 144 -21.49 -7.34 -24.57
C LYS A 144 -21.97 -6.32 -25.60
N ASP A 145 -22.99 -6.69 -26.37
CA ASP A 145 -23.62 -5.87 -27.41
C ASP A 145 -22.67 -5.39 -28.53
N ALA A 146 -21.53 -6.06 -28.72
CA ALA A 146 -20.58 -5.77 -29.80
C ALA A 146 -19.86 -7.05 -30.30
N PRO A 147 -19.26 -7.05 -31.51
CA PRO A 147 -18.43 -8.16 -31.95
C PRO A 147 -17.22 -8.40 -31.02
N PRO A 148 -16.76 -9.66 -30.85
CA PRO A 148 -15.57 -9.96 -30.07
C PRO A 148 -14.34 -9.20 -30.57
N LYS A 149 -13.49 -8.76 -29.64
CA LYS A 149 -12.22 -8.12 -29.96
C LYS A 149 -11.10 -9.15 -29.99
N ARG A 150 -10.58 -9.41 -31.18
CA ARG A 150 -9.38 -10.25 -31.34
C ARG A 150 -8.17 -9.54 -30.76
N GLN A 151 -7.36 -10.25 -29.99
CA GLN A 151 -6.11 -9.77 -29.39
C GLN A 151 -5.01 -10.81 -29.55
N THR A 152 -3.80 -10.34 -29.85
CA THR A 152 -2.59 -11.15 -29.90
C THR A 152 -1.81 -10.98 -28.61
N LEU A 153 -1.78 -12.03 -27.79
CA LEU A 153 -0.89 -12.10 -26.63
C LEU A 153 0.50 -12.56 -27.08
N ARG A 154 1.54 -11.87 -26.61
CA ARG A 154 2.94 -12.20 -26.90
C ARG A 154 3.68 -12.52 -25.63
N TYR A 155 4.52 -13.54 -25.66
CA TYR A 155 5.35 -13.95 -24.54
C TYR A 155 6.81 -14.04 -24.98
N SER A 156 7.66 -13.37 -24.22
CA SER A 156 9.12 -13.47 -24.30
C SER A 156 9.65 -14.47 -23.27
N VAL A 157 10.96 -14.69 -23.25
CA VAL A 157 11.64 -15.48 -22.20
C VAL A 157 11.38 -14.90 -20.80
N GLN A 158 11.29 -13.58 -20.67
CA GLN A 158 11.08 -12.93 -19.37
C GLN A 158 9.62 -12.95 -18.91
N GLY A 159 8.67 -13.05 -19.83
CA GLY A 159 7.24 -13.04 -19.51
C GLY A 159 6.37 -12.38 -20.59
N PRO A 160 5.09 -12.07 -20.25
CA PRO A 160 4.16 -11.43 -21.18
C PRO A 160 4.66 -10.06 -21.64
N VAL A 161 4.44 -9.76 -22.92
CA VAL A 161 4.72 -8.46 -23.51
C VAL A 161 3.54 -7.53 -23.27
N VAL A 162 3.76 -6.47 -22.49
CA VAL A 162 2.75 -5.47 -22.11
C VAL A 162 2.73 -4.26 -23.06
N SER A 163 3.75 -4.10 -23.90
CA SER A 163 3.82 -3.09 -24.95
C SER A 163 4.62 -3.61 -26.13
N HIS A 164 4.12 -3.42 -27.36
CA HIS A 164 4.77 -3.83 -28.59
C HIS A 164 4.67 -2.69 -29.60
N ASP A 165 5.81 -2.06 -29.92
CA ASP A 165 5.94 -0.90 -30.79
C ASP A 165 7.00 -1.16 -31.88
N PRO A 166 6.60 -1.77 -33.01
CA PRO A 166 7.48 -2.01 -34.15
C PRO A 166 8.12 -0.74 -34.72
N ALA A 167 7.41 0.39 -34.72
CA ALA A 167 7.91 1.65 -35.26
C ALA A 167 9.11 2.18 -34.46
N ARG A 168 9.12 1.94 -33.14
CA ARG A 168 10.28 2.20 -32.27
C ARG A 168 11.26 1.03 -32.16
N ARG A 169 11.00 -0.08 -32.86
CA ARG A 169 11.73 -1.34 -32.76
C ARG A 169 11.86 -1.81 -31.30
N ARG A 170 10.77 -1.70 -30.54
CA ARG A 170 10.78 -1.92 -29.09
C ARG A 170 9.56 -2.71 -28.64
N ALA A 171 9.78 -3.57 -27.66
CA ALA A 171 8.71 -4.13 -26.84
C ALA A 171 9.08 -4.03 -25.35
N THR A 172 8.10 -4.13 -24.47
CA THR A 172 8.32 -4.22 -23.02
C THR A 172 7.65 -5.47 -22.49
N ALA A 173 8.41 -6.32 -21.82
CA ALA A 173 7.92 -7.51 -21.13
C ALA A 173 7.88 -7.29 -19.61
N LEU A 174 6.91 -7.93 -18.95
CA LEU A 174 6.80 -7.97 -17.49
C LEU A 174 7.33 -9.31 -16.98
N GLY A 175 8.40 -9.28 -16.20
CA GLY A 175 8.78 -10.40 -15.35
C GLY A 175 8.04 -10.30 -14.03
N SER A 176 7.41 -11.38 -13.58
CA SER A 176 6.65 -11.43 -12.33
C SER A 176 6.83 -12.76 -11.62
N ILE A 177 7.09 -12.72 -10.31
CA ILE A 177 7.16 -13.93 -9.47
C ILE A 177 5.90 -14.78 -9.59
N ALA A 178 4.71 -14.15 -9.66
CA ALA A 178 3.43 -14.85 -9.76
C ALA A 178 3.31 -15.72 -11.03
N MET A 179 4.13 -15.43 -12.06
CA MET A 179 4.15 -16.15 -13.33
C MET A 179 5.30 -17.16 -13.43
N GLN A 180 6.13 -17.29 -12.39
CA GLN A 180 7.20 -18.29 -12.31
C GLN A 180 6.67 -19.63 -11.79
N PRO A 181 7.30 -20.78 -12.12
CA PRO A 181 6.92 -22.07 -11.56
C PRO A 181 6.88 -22.06 -10.02
N GLY A 182 5.74 -22.42 -9.42
CA GLY A 182 5.53 -22.34 -7.97
C GLY A 182 5.23 -20.94 -7.43
N GLY A 183 4.98 -19.96 -8.31
CA GLY A 183 4.51 -18.61 -7.95
C GLY A 183 2.99 -18.52 -7.71
N GLY A 184 2.24 -19.60 -7.98
CA GLY A 184 0.81 -19.68 -7.71
C GLY A 184 0.54 -19.87 -6.21
N GLY A 185 -0.20 -18.93 -5.59
CA GLY A 185 -0.43 -18.89 -4.14
C GLY A 185 -1.72 -19.54 -3.65
N SER A 186 -2.52 -20.17 -4.53
CA SER A 186 -3.90 -20.56 -4.20
C SER A 186 -4.04 -21.46 -2.98
N PHE A 187 -3.07 -22.33 -2.70
CA PHE A 187 -3.10 -23.22 -1.53
C PHE A 187 -2.15 -22.79 -0.38
N ALA A 188 -1.49 -21.63 -0.51
CA ALA A 188 -0.54 -21.16 0.49
C ALA A 188 -1.19 -20.95 1.86
N MET A 189 -2.43 -20.44 1.88
CA MET A 189 -3.15 -20.20 3.12
C MET A 189 -3.61 -21.50 3.79
N ILE A 190 -4.02 -22.50 3.02
CA ILE A 190 -4.36 -23.83 3.57
C ILE A 190 -3.16 -24.44 4.29
N ALA A 191 -1.96 -24.36 3.70
CA ALA A 191 -0.74 -24.85 4.34
C ALA A 191 -0.46 -24.13 5.68
N ILE A 192 -0.71 -22.81 5.74
CA ILE A 192 -0.60 -22.02 6.97
C ILE A 192 -1.66 -22.43 8.00
N ASN A 193 -2.92 -22.62 7.58
CA ASN A 193 -4.02 -22.97 8.48
C ASN A 193 -3.90 -24.39 9.06
N LEU A 194 -3.15 -25.28 8.40
CA LEU A 194 -2.85 -26.63 8.87
C LEU A 194 -1.58 -26.71 9.74
N ALA A 195 -0.82 -25.61 9.87
CA ALA A 195 0.32 -25.57 10.76
C ALA A 195 -0.13 -25.70 12.23
N ARG A 196 0.79 -26.12 13.10
CA ARG A 196 0.50 -26.41 14.52
C ARG A 196 1.37 -25.62 15.48
N ASP A 197 2.51 -25.12 14.98
CA ASP A 197 3.56 -24.46 15.73
C ASP A 197 4.42 -23.59 14.79
N TRP A 198 5.33 -22.80 15.35
CA TRP A 198 6.25 -21.96 14.57
C TRP A 198 7.06 -22.73 13.52
N ALA A 199 7.51 -23.94 13.86
CA ALA A 199 8.36 -24.75 12.97
C ALA A 199 7.59 -25.25 11.73
N SER A 200 6.38 -25.76 11.92
CA SER A 200 5.46 -26.19 10.86
C SER A 200 4.96 -25.01 10.04
N LEU A 201 4.70 -23.87 10.67
CA LEU A 201 4.34 -22.63 10.00
C LEU A 201 5.45 -22.15 9.06
N ARG A 202 6.72 -22.16 9.51
CA ARG A 202 7.87 -21.85 8.64
C ARG A 202 7.98 -22.78 7.44
N ARG A 203 7.63 -24.08 7.58
CA ARG A 203 7.59 -24.98 6.43
C ARG A 203 6.50 -24.58 5.42
N ALA A 204 5.34 -24.13 5.89
CA ALA A 204 4.25 -23.65 5.04
C ALA A 204 4.61 -22.38 4.25
N PHE A 205 5.44 -21.49 4.80
CA PHE A 205 5.87 -20.26 4.12
C PHE A 205 6.62 -20.48 2.81
N ARG A 206 7.20 -21.67 2.59
CA ARG A 206 7.81 -22.05 1.30
C ARG A 206 6.83 -22.04 0.13
N LEU A 207 5.53 -22.06 0.40
CA LEU A 207 4.46 -22.05 -0.59
C LEU A 207 3.79 -20.67 -0.72
N HIS A 208 4.22 -19.68 0.04
CA HIS A 208 3.55 -18.38 0.11
C HIS A 208 4.28 -17.34 -0.77
N PRO A 209 3.77 -17.04 -1.98
CA PRO A 209 4.45 -16.12 -2.89
C PRO A 209 4.22 -14.66 -2.51
N SER A 210 3.12 -14.35 -1.81
CA SER A 210 2.71 -12.97 -1.55
C SER A 210 3.62 -12.29 -0.50
N PRO A 211 4.20 -11.13 -0.81
CA PRO A 211 5.01 -10.36 0.12
C PRO A 211 4.20 -9.95 1.37
N THR A 212 4.62 -10.36 2.57
CA THR A 212 3.83 -10.17 3.79
C THR A 212 4.69 -10.12 5.05
N ASN A 213 4.39 -9.18 5.95
CA ASN A 213 4.77 -9.27 7.36
C ASN A 213 3.80 -10.21 8.06
N PHE A 214 4.23 -11.42 8.40
CA PHE A 214 3.40 -12.40 9.09
C PHE A 214 3.64 -12.31 10.60
N HIS A 215 2.56 -12.23 11.38
CA HIS A 215 2.58 -12.19 12.85
C HIS A 215 2.02 -13.49 13.41
N TYR A 216 2.60 -13.94 14.52
CA TYR A 216 2.29 -15.21 15.18
C TYR A 216 2.22 -15.03 16.69
N ALA A 217 1.23 -15.65 17.33
CA ALA A 217 1.10 -15.71 18.77
C ALA A 217 0.44 -17.04 19.16
N ASP A 218 1.10 -17.89 19.96
CA ASP A 218 0.59 -19.22 20.30
C ASP A 218 0.13 -19.39 21.75
N VAL A 219 -0.54 -20.51 22.00
CA VAL A 219 -1.05 -20.89 23.33
C VAL A 219 0.05 -21.26 24.32
N ASP A 220 1.29 -21.51 23.85
CA ASP A 220 2.43 -21.88 24.69
C ASP A 220 3.22 -20.65 25.16
N GLY A 221 2.78 -19.44 24.79
CA GLY A 221 3.35 -18.17 25.24
C GLY A 221 4.30 -17.50 24.24
N ASN A 222 4.49 -18.09 23.06
CA ASN A 222 5.44 -17.58 22.08
C ASN A 222 4.83 -16.52 21.17
N THR A 223 5.67 -15.59 20.70
CA THR A 223 5.35 -14.64 19.64
C THR A 223 6.39 -14.67 18.54
N GLY A 224 5.95 -14.40 17.31
CA GLY A 224 6.82 -14.44 16.15
C GLY A 224 6.43 -13.42 15.08
N TRP A 225 7.43 -12.99 14.34
CA TRP A 225 7.28 -12.22 13.11
C TRP A 225 8.22 -12.76 12.04
N GLN A 226 7.72 -12.87 10.81
CA GLN A 226 8.51 -13.28 9.65
C GLN A 226 8.05 -12.50 8.43
N VAL A 227 8.99 -11.95 7.68
CA VAL A 227 8.73 -11.51 6.32
C VAL A 227 8.65 -12.75 5.42
N ILE A 228 7.51 -12.96 4.77
CA ILE A 228 7.26 -14.07 3.85
C ILE A 228 7.02 -13.54 2.43
N GLY A 229 7.24 -14.40 1.44
CA GLY A 229 7.20 -14.05 0.02
C GLY A 229 8.47 -14.49 -0.69
N PHE A 230 8.53 -14.20 -2.00
CA PHE A 230 9.70 -14.49 -2.82
C PHE A 230 10.31 -13.20 -3.37
N ALA A 231 11.64 -13.13 -3.45
CA ALA A 231 12.36 -12.04 -4.08
C ALA A 231 13.16 -12.56 -5.29
N PRO A 232 13.12 -11.93 -6.47
CA PRO A 232 13.91 -12.35 -7.61
C PRO A 232 15.42 -12.20 -7.34
N ILE A 233 16.23 -13.11 -7.91
CA ILE A 233 17.69 -12.99 -7.94
C ILE A 233 18.09 -12.42 -9.29
N ARG A 234 18.32 -11.10 -9.33
CA ARG A 234 18.71 -10.36 -10.54
C ARG A 234 20.19 -10.58 -10.85
N ARG A 235 20.56 -10.85 -12.11
CA ARG A 235 21.98 -10.84 -12.56
C ARG A 235 22.62 -9.48 -12.36
N LYS A 236 21.86 -8.43 -12.65
CA LYS A 236 22.28 -7.03 -12.60
C LYS A 236 21.06 -6.14 -12.34
N GLY A 237 21.31 -4.98 -11.74
CA GLY A 237 20.26 -4.03 -11.39
C GLY A 237 19.58 -4.37 -10.08
N ASP A 238 18.82 -3.42 -9.58
CA ASP A 238 18.16 -3.48 -8.26
C ASP A 238 16.64 -3.62 -8.36
N GLY A 239 16.04 -3.38 -9.53
CA GLY A 239 14.60 -3.43 -9.79
C GLY A 239 13.94 -2.05 -9.89
N LEU A 240 14.67 -0.97 -9.60
CA LEU A 240 14.08 0.37 -9.49
C LEU A 240 13.59 0.95 -10.83
N LEU A 241 14.23 0.56 -11.94
CA LEU A 241 13.93 1.06 -13.28
C LEU A 241 13.82 -0.10 -14.29
N PRO A 242 13.10 0.09 -15.40
CA PRO A 242 13.13 -0.85 -16.51
C PRO A 242 14.56 -1.14 -16.98
N VAL A 243 14.83 -2.40 -17.32
CA VAL A 243 16.16 -2.89 -17.71
C VAL A 243 16.15 -3.48 -19.11
N PRO A 244 17.29 -3.56 -19.83
CA PRO A 244 17.38 -4.29 -21.09
C PRO A 244 17.04 -5.79 -20.93
N GLY A 245 16.16 -6.31 -21.79
CA GLY A 245 15.80 -7.74 -21.82
C GLY A 245 16.66 -8.60 -22.75
N ASP A 246 17.91 -8.21 -22.95
CA ASP A 246 18.86 -8.91 -23.84
C ASP A 246 19.59 -10.10 -23.18
N GLY A 247 19.21 -10.45 -21.95
CA GLY A 247 19.79 -11.55 -21.16
C GLY A 247 20.70 -11.09 -20.01
N ARG A 248 21.27 -9.88 -20.08
CA ARG A 248 22.22 -9.37 -19.06
C ARG A 248 21.59 -9.09 -17.70
N TYR A 249 20.28 -8.84 -17.67
CA TYR A 249 19.51 -8.47 -16.48
C TYR A 249 18.53 -9.56 -16.03
N ASP A 250 18.51 -10.71 -16.72
CA ASP A 250 17.58 -11.79 -16.42
C ASP A 250 17.68 -12.25 -14.97
N TRP A 251 16.59 -12.82 -14.47
CA TRP A 251 16.58 -13.48 -13.17
C TRP A 251 17.28 -14.83 -13.26
N THR A 252 18.06 -15.17 -12.24
CA THR A 252 18.75 -16.47 -12.10
C THR A 252 18.04 -17.42 -11.14
N GLY A 253 16.98 -16.94 -10.50
CA GLY A 253 16.22 -17.68 -9.52
C GLY A 253 15.42 -16.74 -8.63
N ARG A 254 15.02 -17.25 -7.47
CA ARG A 254 14.35 -16.49 -6.42
C ARG A 254 14.88 -16.90 -5.05
N ARG A 255 14.88 -15.95 -4.12
CA ARG A 255 15.06 -16.21 -2.69
C ARG A 255 13.69 -16.38 -2.04
N ASP A 256 13.63 -17.19 -0.99
CA ASP A 256 12.42 -17.39 -0.20
C ASP A 256 12.47 -16.69 1.16
N PHE A 257 11.41 -16.89 1.96
CA PHE A 257 11.28 -16.31 3.28
C PHE A 257 12.50 -16.56 4.20
N ALA A 258 13.26 -17.64 4.01
CA ALA A 258 14.39 -17.96 4.87
C ALA A 258 15.53 -16.94 4.72
N SER A 259 15.60 -16.23 3.59
CA SER A 259 16.55 -15.14 3.39
C SER A 259 16.03 -13.77 3.82
N LEU A 260 14.84 -13.69 4.44
CA LEU A 260 14.17 -12.44 4.79
C LEU A 260 14.12 -12.26 6.33
N PRO A 261 13.97 -11.02 6.82
CA PRO A 261 13.98 -10.73 8.26
C PRO A 261 12.92 -11.50 9.03
N ASN A 262 13.26 -11.87 10.27
CA ASN A 262 12.35 -12.51 11.20
C ASN A 262 12.77 -12.22 12.65
N SER A 263 11.85 -12.49 13.57
CA SER A 263 12.06 -12.40 15.00
C SER A 263 11.15 -13.41 15.70
N TYR A 264 11.68 -14.13 16.68
CA TYR A 264 10.92 -15.09 17.48
C TYR A 264 11.24 -14.88 18.95
N ASN A 265 10.20 -14.67 19.77
CA ASN A 265 10.30 -14.30 21.18
C ASN A 265 11.29 -13.14 21.45
N PRO A 266 11.12 -11.96 20.82
CA PRO A 266 12.04 -10.85 21.03
C PRO A 266 12.04 -10.39 22.49
N ALA A 267 13.23 -10.09 23.03
CA ALA A 267 13.41 -9.67 24.42
C ALA A 267 12.58 -8.43 24.83
N LYS A 268 12.29 -7.52 23.88
CA LYS A 268 11.44 -6.35 24.13
C LYS A 268 9.98 -6.71 24.47
N GLY A 269 9.57 -7.94 24.19
CA GLY A 269 8.26 -8.51 24.55
C GLY A 269 7.10 -8.06 23.67
N TRP A 270 7.37 -7.42 22.53
CA TRP A 270 6.37 -7.11 21.52
C TRP A 270 6.99 -7.02 20.13
N PHE A 271 6.18 -7.07 19.08
CA PHE A 271 6.56 -6.72 17.71
C PHE A 271 5.39 -6.01 17.02
N ALA A 272 5.67 -5.05 16.13
CA ALA A 272 4.64 -4.34 15.38
C ALA A 272 5.07 -4.11 13.93
N SER A 273 4.10 -4.07 13.03
CA SER A 273 4.28 -3.64 11.64
C SER A 273 3.07 -2.82 11.20
N ALA A 274 3.34 -1.78 10.43
CA ALA A 274 2.40 -0.84 9.86
C ALA A 274 2.81 -0.47 8.41
N ASN A 275 3.33 -1.45 7.65
CA ASN A 275 3.86 -1.31 6.27
C ASN A 275 5.10 -0.41 6.12
N GLN A 276 5.73 -0.02 7.24
CA GLN A 276 6.99 0.72 7.26
C GLN A 276 8.15 -0.17 6.82
N ASP A 277 9.29 0.45 6.47
CA ASP A 277 10.54 -0.28 6.30
C ASP A 277 11.00 -0.85 7.65
N ASN A 278 10.94 -2.17 7.77
CA ASN A 278 11.38 -2.92 8.95
C ASN A 278 12.56 -3.86 8.62
N LEU A 279 13.35 -3.52 7.60
CA LEU A 279 14.65 -4.11 7.39
C LEU A 279 15.61 -3.73 8.54
N PRO A 280 16.45 -4.66 9.00
CA PRO A 280 17.57 -4.35 9.89
C PRO A 280 18.46 -3.25 9.30
N ALA A 281 19.00 -2.37 10.15
CA ALA A 281 19.83 -1.25 9.71
C ALA A 281 21.12 -1.69 8.96
N ASP A 282 21.60 -2.91 9.24
CA ASP A 282 22.74 -3.55 8.61
C ASP A 282 22.35 -4.48 7.44
N TRP A 283 21.12 -4.38 6.93
CA TRP A 283 20.67 -5.23 5.82
C TRP A 283 21.60 -5.09 4.60
N PRO A 284 22.03 -6.20 3.97
CA PRO A 284 23.00 -6.11 2.88
C PRO A 284 22.42 -5.40 1.65
N ARG A 285 23.15 -4.39 1.16
CA ARG A 285 22.69 -3.50 0.07
C ARG A 285 22.56 -4.18 -1.29
N ASP A 286 23.19 -5.33 -1.47
CA ASP A 286 23.16 -6.14 -2.70
C ASP A 286 21.88 -7.00 -2.84
N ARG A 287 21.02 -6.98 -1.82
CA ARG A 287 19.79 -7.79 -1.76
C ARG A 287 18.63 -7.06 -1.10
N ILE A 288 18.54 -5.75 -1.32
CA ILE A 288 17.41 -4.95 -0.85
C ILE A 288 16.13 -5.50 -1.52
N PRO A 289 15.14 -5.99 -0.75
CA PRO A 289 13.96 -6.61 -1.33
C PRO A 289 12.96 -5.58 -1.86
N ALA A 290 13.04 -4.31 -1.47
CA ALA A 290 12.06 -3.28 -1.81
C ALA A 290 12.63 -1.86 -1.61
N PHE A 291 12.10 -0.89 -2.37
CA PHE A 291 12.49 0.52 -2.26
C PHE A 291 11.34 1.45 -1.89
N SER A 292 10.11 0.92 -1.79
CA SER A 292 8.91 1.72 -1.52
C SER A 292 8.17 1.14 -0.33
N PHE A 293 8.11 1.93 0.74
CA PHE A 293 7.42 1.60 1.98
C PHE A 293 6.54 2.77 2.39
N ARG A 294 5.63 2.53 3.35
CA ARG A 294 4.90 3.62 3.99
C ARG A 294 5.82 4.36 4.94
N ASP A 295 5.66 5.68 5.05
CA ASP A 295 6.30 6.44 6.11
C ASP A 295 5.90 5.86 7.49
N PRO A 296 6.79 5.87 8.49
CA PRO A 296 6.66 5.07 9.70
C PRO A 296 5.65 5.62 10.71
N TYR A 297 4.90 6.69 10.43
CA TYR A 297 4.05 7.38 11.43
C TYR A 297 3.12 6.45 12.22
N ARG A 298 2.43 5.52 11.55
CA ARG A 298 1.59 4.51 12.22
C ARG A 298 2.40 3.57 13.10
N TYR A 299 3.54 3.11 12.59
CA TYR A 299 4.43 2.24 13.34
C TYR A 299 5.01 2.93 14.57
N ASP A 300 5.52 4.16 14.42
CA ASP A 300 6.10 4.93 15.51
C ASP A 300 5.06 5.17 16.61
N ARG A 301 3.81 5.49 16.23
CA ARG A 301 2.72 5.65 17.20
C ARG A 301 2.41 4.35 17.94
N ILE A 302 2.35 3.21 17.25
CA ILE A 302 2.17 1.89 17.87
C ILE A 302 3.35 1.59 18.81
N ALA A 303 4.58 1.84 18.37
CA ALA A 303 5.78 1.60 19.16
C ALA A 303 5.80 2.44 20.45
N ASP A 304 5.42 3.71 20.39
CA ASP A 304 5.34 4.61 21.56
C ASP A 304 4.36 4.07 22.62
N VAL A 305 3.18 3.64 22.19
CA VAL A 305 2.16 3.06 23.10
C VAL A 305 2.66 1.75 23.70
N LEU A 306 3.14 0.82 22.88
CA LEU A 306 3.57 -0.49 23.35
C LEU A 306 4.84 -0.43 24.21
N ALA A 307 5.75 0.50 23.95
CA ALA A 307 6.95 0.70 24.76
C ALA A 307 6.62 1.08 26.21
N THR A 308 5.59 1.91 26.41
CA THR A 308 5.22 2.47 27.72
C THR A 308 4.25 1.61 28.53
N GLN A 309 3.72 0.53 27.95
CA GLN A 309 2.76 -0.36 28.60
C GLN A 309 3.42 -1.70 29.00
N PRO A 310 3.81 -1.89 30.27
CA PRO A 310 4.39 -3.14 30.75
C PRO A 310 3.36 -4.25 31.01
N ARG A 311 2.06 -3.91 31.10
CA ARG A 311 0.94 -4.86 31.31
C ARG A 311 -0.23 -4.53 30.36
N HIS A 312 -0.04 -4.80 29.08
CA HIS A 312 -1.00 -4.52 28.02
C HIS A 312 -2.24 -5.43 28.12
N THR A 313 -3.43 -4.86 27.97
CA THR A 313 -4.71 -5.57 28.00
C THR A 313 -5.29 -5.72 26.58
N LEU A 314 -6.35 -6.52 26.43
CA LEU A 314 -7.13 -6.56 25.19
C LEU A 314 -7.78 -5.20 24.90
N ALA A 315 -8.26 -4.51 25.94
CA ALA A 315 -8.85 -3.19 25.80
C ALA A 315 -7.83 -2.15 25.31
N ASP A 316 -6.57 -2.25 25.72
CA ASP A 316 -5.49 -1.39 25.22
C ASP A 316 -5.23 -1.62 23.73
N SER A 317 -5.28 -2.87 23.25
CA SER A 317 -5.19 -3.16 21.81
C SER A 317 -6.36 -2.53 21.04
N VAL A 318 -7.60 -2.68 21.54
CA VAL A 318 -8.78 -2.06 20.90
C VAL A 318 -8.66 -0.54 20.89
N ALA A 319 -8.22 0.07 22.00
CA ALA A 319 -8.00 1.51 22.07
C ALA A 319 -6.91 1.97 21.09
N LEU A 320 -5.83 1.20 20.94
CA LEU A 320 -4.77 1.51 19.98
C LEU A 320 -5.25 1.41 18.53
N GLN A 321 -6.12 0.46 18.19
CA GLN A 321 -6.76 0.39 16.86
C GLN A 321 -7.62 1.64 16.54
N HIS A 322 -8.09 2.34 17.57
CA HIS A 322 -8.87 3.58 17.45
C HIS A 322 -8.03 4.84 17.75
N ASP A 323 -6.69 4.74 17.77
CA ASP A 323 -5.85 5.89 18.05
C ASP A 323 -5.75 6.83 16.84
N THR A 324 -6.24 8.05 17.03
CA THR A 324 -6.31 9.11 16.02
C THR A 324 -5.20 10.16 16.17
N LEU A 325 -4.13 9.88 16.92
CA LEU A 325 -3.08 10.87 17.12
C LEU A 325 -2.17 10.97 15.89
N SER A 326 -2.16 12.13 15.23
CA SER A 326 -1.35 12.38 14.03
C SER A 326 -0.04 13.08 14.39
N THR A 327 1.05 12.31 14.40
CA THR A 327 2.42 12.83 14.50
C THR A 327 2.77 13.82 13.37
N PRO A 328 2.43 13.59 12.08
CA PRO A 328 2.70 14.57 11.03
C PRO A 328 1.90 15.86 11.22
N ALA A 329 0.69 15.82 11.79
CA ALA A 329 -0.04 17.02 12.15
C ALA A 329 0.72 17.89 13.16
N ARG A 330 1.23 17.28 14.24
CA ARG A 330 2.06 17.98 15.23
C ARG A 330 3.34 18.58 14.61
N GLN A 331 3.97 17.85 13.70
CA GLN A 331 5.14 18.33 12.96
C GLN A 331 4.79 19.56 12.10
N LEU A 332 3.68 19.51 11.36
CA LEU A 332 3.23 20.66 10.55
C LEU A 332 2.90 21.87 11.42
N ILE A 333 2.17 21.68 12.52
CA ILE A 333 1.78 22.77 13.45
C ILE A 333 3.01 23.51 13.97
N ALA A 334 4.08 22.79 14.29
CA ALA A 334 5.33 23.38 14.76
C ALA A 334 6.04 24.24 13.69
N LEU A 335 5.75 24.01 12.41
CA LEU A 335 6.32 24.74 11.27
C LEU A 335 5.45 25.92 10.80
N LEU A 336 4.22 26.08 11.32
CA LEU A 336 3.33 27.13 10.87
C LEU A 336 3.87 28.54 11.19
N PRO A 337 3.61 29.54 10.32
CA PRO A 337 3.94 30.93 10.60
C PRO A 337 3.39 31.41 11.94
N ARG A 338 4.17 32.25 12.63
CA ARG A 338 3.79 32.82 13.94
C ARG A 338 2.80 33.98 13.83
N ALA A 339 2.63 34.55 12.64
CA ALA A 339 1.64 35.59 12.39
C ALA A 339 0.23 35.12 12.81
N ALA A 340 -0.52 36.00 13.46
CA ALA A 340 -1.88 35.70 13.91
C ALA A 340 -2.79 35.48 12.69
N SER A 341 -3.53 34.37 12.72
CA SER A 341 -4.57 34.07 11.73
C SER A 341 -5.57 33.11 12.35
N PRO A 342 -6.87 33.18 11.99
CA PRO A 342 -7.87 32.28 12.54
C PRO A 342 -7.51 30.79 12.38
N ALA A 343 -6.96 30.42 11.21
CA ALA A 343 -6.49 29.07 10.93
C ALA A 343 -5.30 28.66 11.79
N GLY A 344 -4.24 29.48 11.83
CA GLY A 344 -3.06 29.20 12.63
C GLY A 344 -3.38 29.13 14.13
N ASP A 345 -4.26 29.99 14.63
CA ASP A 345 -4.66 30.01 16.03
C ASP A 345 -5.48 28.78 16.42
N LEU A 346 -6.38 28.32 15.54
CA LEU A 346 -7.14 27.09 15.75
C LEU A 346 -6.20 25.87 15.81
N LEU A 347 -5.29 25.75 14.84
CA LEU A 347 -4.37 24.62 14.74
C LEU A 347 -3.34 24.59 15.88
N ARG A 348 -2.83 25.75 16.32
CA ARG A 348 -1.84 25.80 17.42
C ARG A 348 -2.38 25.41 18.79
N ARG A 349 -3.71 25.48 19.00
CA ARG A 349 -4.36 25.02 20.24
C ARG A 349 -4.77 23.55 20.21
N TRP A 350 -4.71 22.92 19.03
CA TRP A 350 -5.15 21.54 18.85
C TRP A 350 -4.05 20.56 19.27
N ASP A 351 -4.48 19.42 19.80
CA ASP A 351 -3.61 18.37 20.35
C ASP A 351 -3.07 17.39 19.29
N GLY A 352 -3.50 17.55 18.04
CA GLY A 352 -3.13 16.69 16.91
C GLY A 352 -3.95 15.42 16.78
N ARG A 353 -5.07 15.28 17.50
CA ARG A 353 -5.97 14.12 17.37
C ARG A 353 -7.03 14.34 16.30
N ILE A 354 -7.04 13.49 15.28
CA ILE A 354 -7.95 13.51 14.13
C ILE A 354 -9.31 12.93 14.54
N GLU A 355 -9.94 13.51 15.55
CA GLU A 355 -11.26 13.07 16.02
C GLU A 355 -12.35 13.51 15.04
N GLY A 356 -13.39 12.69 14.85
CA GLY A 356 -14.48 12.98 13.90
C GLY A 356 -15.20 14.30 14.20
N ASP A 357 -15.32 14.68 15.47
CA ASP A 357 -15.95 15.93 15.90
C ASP A 357 -14.98 17.14 15.98
N SER A 358 -13.74 17.00 15.51
CA SER A 358 -12.72 18.06 15.61
C SER A 358 -12.77 19.03 14.42
N ALA A 359 -13.02 20.31 14.71
CA ALA A 359 -12.90 21.41 13.76
C ALA A 359 -11.45 21.60 13.27
N ALA A 360 -10.48 21.46 14.18
CA ALA A 360 -9.07 21.61 13.86
C ALA A 360 -8.55 20.47 12.97
N ALA A 361 -9.05 19.24 13.17
CA ALA A 361 -8.74 18.11 12.29
C ALA A 361 -9.26 18.35 10.87
N ALA A 362 -10.51 18.82 10.74
CA ALA A 362 -11.08 19.14 9.43
C ALA A 362 -10.26 20.23 8.70
N LEU A 363 -9.86 21.28 9.41
CA LEU A 363 -9.00 22.33 8.86
C LEU A 363 -7.61 21.79 8.47
N PHE A 364 -7.01 20.94 9.31
CA PHE A 364 -5.72 20.31 9.05
C PHE A 364 -5.75 19.48 7.77
N GLU A 365 -6.77 18.63 7.57
CA GLU A 365 -6.87 17.77 6.37
C GLU A 365 -7.02 18.58 5.08
N ILE A 366 -7.80 19.66 5.13
CA ILE A 366 -7.93 20.59 4.01
C ILE A 366 -6.57 21.25 3.71
N LEU A 367 -5.89 21.75 4.74
CA LEU A 367 -4.57 22.36 4.63
C LEU A 367 -3.52 21.38 4.09
N TRP A 368 -3.50 20.15 4.61
CA TRP A 368 -2.55 19.10 4.26
C TRP A 368 -2.63 18.76 2.77
N ARG A 369 -3.85 18.56 2.27
CA ARG A 369 -4.10 18.28 0.85
C ARG A 369 -3.69 19.44 -0.06
N ASP A 370 -3.96 20.68 0.35
CA ASP A 370 -3.57 21.87 -0.41
C ASP A 370 -2.05 22.06 -0.45
N LEU A 371 -1.38 21.92 0.71
CA LEU A 371 0.07 21.98 0.81
C LEU A 371 0.77 20.93 -0.05
N GLY A 372 0.26 19.69 -0.07
CA GLY A 372 0.79 18.64 -0.94
C GLY A 372 0.75 19.04 -2.42
N LYS A 373 -0.37 19.61 -2.88
CA LYS A 373 -0.53 20.09 -4.27
C LYS A 373 0.41 21.25 -4.59
N ARG A 374 0.52 22.23 -3.69
CA ARG A 374 1.42 23.39 -3.87
C ARG A 374 2.88 22.98 -3.91
N MET A 375 3.29 22.09 -3.01
CA MET A 375 4.65 21.58 -2.97
C MET A 375 4.99 20.82 -4.24
N LEU A 376 4.12 19.91 -4.71
CA LEU A 376 4.30 19.22 -5.99
C LEU A 376 4.41 20.19 -7.16
N ALA A 377 3.53 21.20 -7.23
CA ALA A 377 3.58 22.21 -8.28
C ALA A 377 4.90 23.00 -8.29
N ALA A 378 5.50 23.23 -7.12
CA ALA A 378 6.76 23.93 -6.97
C ALA A 378 7.97 23.07 -7.35
N ILE A 379 8.02 21.80 -6.93
CA ILE A 379 9.24 20.98 -7.03
C ILE A 379 9.26 19.99 -8.20
N VAL A 380 8.10 19.65 -8.78
CA VAL A 380 8.00 18.66 -9.86
C VAL A 380 8.09 19.37 -11.22
N PRO A 381 9.11 19.05 -12.05
CA PRO A 381 9.23 19.62 -13.39
C PRO A 381 8.04 19.27 -14.29
N ASP A 382 7.69 20.13 -15.25
CA ASP A 382 6.52 19.96 -16.13
C ASP A 382 6.46 18.57 -16.80
N ARG A 383 7.61 18.06 -17.26
CA ARG A 383 7.73 16.74 -17.90
C ARG A 383 7.32 15.56 -16.99
N ALA A 384 7.29 15.76 -15.67
CA ALA A 384 7.03 14.74 -14.67
C ALA A 384 5.71 14.96 -13.90
N LYS A 385 5.00 16.08 -14.11
CA LYS A 385 3.75 16.40 -13.38
C LYS A 385 2.65 15.36 -13.55
N ALA A 386 2.61 14.69 -14.71
CA ALA A 386 1.67 13.59 -14.96
C ALA A 386 2.08 12.25 -14.31
N LEU A 387 3.35 12.12 -13.91
CA LEU A 387 3.92 10.89 -13.34
C LEU A 387 3.99 10.96 -11.80
N VAL A 388 4.24 12.15 -11.25
CA VAL A 388 4.38 12.38 -9.81
C VAL A 388 3.19 13.21 -9.32
N THR A 389 2.15 12.51 -8.88
CA THR A 389 0.86 13.10 -8.49
C THR A 389 0.63 13.11 -6.98
N SER A 390 1.56 12.54 -6.21
CA SER A 390 1.54 12.52 -4.75
C SER A 390 2.93 12.79 -4.18
N ILE A 391 2.98 13.24 -2.94
CA ILE A 391 4.22 13.52 -2.21
C ILE A 391 4.18 12.78 -0.88
N ALA A 392 5.27 12.08 -0.55
CA ALA A 392 5.40 11.43 0.75
C ALA A 392 5.40 12.49 1.87
N PRO A 393 4.66 12.29 2.96
CA PRO A 393 4.65 13.20 4.11
C PRO A 393 6.04 13.56 4.62
N SER A 394 6.97 12.60 4.69
CA SER A 394 8.34 12.83 5.12
C SER A 394 9.10 13.80 4.20
N VAL A 395 8.84 13.74 2.88
CA VAL A 395 9.42 14.66 1.90
C VAL A 395 8.78 16.05 2.02
N LEU A 396 7.46 16.12 2.14
CA LEU A 396 6.73 17.38 2.33
C LEU A 396 7.22 18.10 3.59
N LEU A 397 7.16 17.43 4.75
CA LEU A 397 7.56 18.01 6.03
C LEU A 397 9.06 18.28 6.09
N GLY A 398 9.89 17.44 5.46
CA GLY A 398 11.33 17.69 5.34
C GLY A 398 11.64 18.98 4.59
N LEU A 399 10.97 19.22 3.45
CA LEU A 399 11.09 20.45 2.67
C LEU A 399 10.52 21.68 3.38
N LEU A 400 9.42 21.52 4.12
CA LEU A 400 8.87 22.61 4.93
C LEU A 400 9.78 22.97 6.10
N ALA A 401 10.42 21.99 6.74
CA ALA A 401 11.32 22.22 7.87
C ALA A 401 12.69 22.76 7.43
N ARG A 402 13.21 22.26 6.32
CA ARG A 402 14.52 22.64 5.74
C ARG A 402 14.35 22.88 4.25
N PRO A 403 13.82 24.06 3.86
CA PRO A 403 13.61 24.38 2.46
C PRO A 403 14.96 24.45 1.74
N ASP A 404 15.01 23.92 0.52
CA ASP A 404 16.22 23.86 -0.31
C ASP A 404 15.98 24.42 -1.71
N ALA A 405 17.02 24.39 -2.54
CA ALA A 405 17.01 24.99 -3.89
C ALA A 405 15.89 24.50 -4.81
N ARG A 406 15.19 23.39 -4.50
CA ARG A 406 14.00 22.95 -5.25
C ARG A 406 12.85 23.96 -5.16
N LEU A 407 12.84 24.82 -4.14
CA LEU A 407 11.87 25.92 -3.99
C LEU A 407 12.35 27.24 -4.63
N GLY A 408 13.41 27.22 -5.42
CA GLY A 408 13.92 28.38 -6.16
C GLY A 408 15.06 29.11 -5.46
N ALA A 409 15.27 30.38 -5.85
CA ALA A 409 16.43 31.18 -5.43
C ALA A 409 16.37 31.63 -3.96
N ASP A 410 15.16 31.81 -3.42
CA ASP A 410 14.93 32.05 -1.99
C ASP A 410 13.95 30.99 -1.45
N PRO A 411 14.47 29.80 -1.08
CA PRO A 411 13.66 28.70 -0.58
C PRO A 411 12.87 29.03 0.68
N VAL A 412 13.44 29.85 1.58
CA VAL A 412 12.81 30.20 2.87
C VAL A 412 11.61 31.10 2.62
N ALA A 413 11.79 32.19 1.87
CA ALA A 413 10.69 33.11 1.56
C ALA A 413 9.57 32.40 0.80
N THR A 414 9.92 31.50 -0.12
CA THR A 414 8.93 30.73 -0.90
C THR A 414 8.15 29.75 -0.02
N ARG A 415 8.83 29.06 0.91
CA ARG A 415 8.18 28.19 1.90
C ARG A 415 7.24 28.98 2.81
N ASP A 416 7.67 30.13 3.32
CA ASP A 416 6.87 30.97 4.24
C ASP A 416 5.62 31.53 3.55
N ALA A 417 5.76 32.01 2.31
CA ALA A 417 4.64 32.46 1.48
C ALA A 417 3.66 31.30 1.22
N MET A 418 4.17 30.11 0.84
CA MET A 418 3.34 28.93 0.60
C MET A 418 2.50 28.53 1.82
N LEU A 419 3.10 28.52 3.02
CA LEU A 419 2.38 28.20 4.26
C LEU A 419 1.31 29.25 4.59
N THR A 420 1.62 30.53 4.40
CA THR A 420 0.69 31.63 4.66
C THR A 420 -0.52 31.56 3.72
N ASP A 421 -0.27 31.39 2.43
CA ASP A 421 -1.32 31.28 1.41
C ASP A 421 -2.17 30.03 1.61
N ALA A 422 -1.56 28.90 1.95
CA ALA A 422 -2.26 27.64 2.19
C ALA A 422 -3.16 27.72 3.44
N LEU A 423 -2.71 28.39 4.51
CA LEU A 423 -3.55 28.62 5.69
C LEU A 423 -4.79 29.47 5.37
N ALA A 424 -4.62 30.55 4.61
CA ALA A 424 -5.73 31.39 4.19
C ALA A 424 -6.71 30.63 3.28
N ALA A 425 -6.18 29.87 2.31
CA ALA A 425 -6.98 29.06 1.40
C ALA A 425 -7.74 27.92 2.13
N ALA A 426 -7.09 27.27 3.09
CA ALA A 426 -7.71 26.22 3.90
C ALA A 426 -8.85 26.76 4.76
N TRP A 427 -8.68 27.94 5.38
CA TRP A 427 -9.75 28.60 6.13
C TRP A 427 -10.96 28.93 5.25
N ALA A 428 -10.71 29.51 4.08
CA ALA A 428 -11.78 29.82 3.12
C ALA A 428 -12.52 28.55 2.68
N SER A 429 -11.77 27.49 2.36
CA SER A 429 -12.32 26.20 1.95
C SER A 429 -13.14 25.55 3.06
N ALA A 430 -12.66 25.60 4.30
CA ALA A 430 -13.41 25.09 5.46
C ALA A 430 -14.73 25.85 5.64
N ARG A 431 -14.74 27.18 5.48
CA ARG A 431 -16.00 27.97 5.53
C ARG A 431 -16.98 27.60 4.42
N THR A 432 -16.49 27.31 3.22
CA THR A 432 -17.33 26.87 2.10
C THR A 432 -17.90 25.47 2.33
N LEU A 433 -17.09 24.53 2.82
CA LEU A 433 -17.47 23.13 2.97
C LEU A 433 -18.30 22.86 4.23
N LEU A 434 -18.04 23.58 5.32
CA LEU A 434 -18.55 23.28 6.66
C LEU A 434 -19.34 24.44 7.28
N GLY A 435 -19.53 25.53 6.55
CA GLY A 435 -20.29 26.70 6.98
C GLY A 435 -19.43 27.79 7.65
N PRO A 436 -19.99 28.98 7.88
CA PRO A 436 -19.21 30.17 8.25
C PRO A 436 -18.64 30.15 9.66
N ASP A 437 -19.19 29.33 10.58
CA ASP A 437 -18.80 29.26 11.99
C ASP A 437 -17.89 28.04 12.27
N PRO A 438 -16.62 28.26 12.66
CA PRO A 438 -15.69 27.19 13.01
C PRO A 438 -16.13 26.29 14.16
N ALA A 439 -17.01 26.76 15.05
CA ALA A 439 -17.52 25.93 16.16
C ALA A 439 -18.40 24.77 15.66
N GLY A 440 -18.97 24.88 14.46
CA GLY A 440 -19.78 23.83 13.84
C GLY A 440 -18.98 22.84 12.97
N TRP A 441 -17.69 23.09 12.72
CA TRP A 441 -16.89 22.26 11.83
C TRP A 441 -16.58 20.91 12.45
N LYS A 442 -16.70 19.84 11.64
CA LYS A 442 -16.46 18.47 12.06
C LYS A 442 -15.76 17.69 10.96
N TRP A 443 -14.69 16.98 11.29
CA TRP A 443 -13.97 16.14 10.34
C TRP A 443 -14.87 15.05 9.73
N ARG A 444 -15.73 14.42 10.54
CA ARG A 444 -16.68 13.38 10.09
C ARG A 444 -17.66 13.84 9.02
N THR A 445 -17.88 15.15 8.86
CA THR A 445 -18.70 15.70 7.76
C THR A 445 -17.98 15.54 6.41
N LEU A 446 -16.65 15.59 6.40
CA LEU A 446 -15.83 15.41 5.19
C LEU A 446 -15.35 13.96 5.04
N HIS A 447 -15.14 13.26 6.16
CA HIS A 447 -14.58 11.92 6.21
C HIS A 447 -15.68 10.87 6.33
N GLN A 448 -16.40 10.69 5.22
CA GLN A 448 -17.51 9.78 5.10
C GLN A 448 -17.17 8.63 4.17
N VAL A 449 -17.76 7.48 4.44
CA VAL A 449 -17.72 6.33 3.54
C VAL A 449 -19.06 6.21 2.84
N ARG A 450 -19.02 5.99 1.53
CA ARG A 450 -20.20 5.64 0.73
C ARG A 450 -19.97 4.27 0.12
N ILE A 451 -20.81 3.31 0.49
CA ILE A 451 -20.75 1.95 -0.04
C ILE A 451 -21.85 1.81 -1.08
N ALA A 452 -21.46 1.65 -2.34
CA ALA A 452 -22.40 1.48 -3.45
C ALA A 452 -22.09 0.20 -4.21
N HIS A 453 -23.13 -0.48 -4.70
CA HIS A 453 -22.94 -1.66 -5.53
C HIS A 453 -22.05 -1.33 -6.76
N PRO A 454 -21.05 -2.15 -7.15
CA PRO A 454 -20.15 -1.85 -8.27
C PRO A 454 -20.86 -1.58 -9.60
N LEU A 455 -22.08 -2.12 -9.75
CA LEU A 455 -22.96 -1.92 -10.90
C LEU A 455 -24.10 -0.91 -10.66
N ALA A 456 -24.01 -0.06 -9.62
CA ALA A 456 -25.04 0.93 -9.29
C ALA A 456 -25.29 1.97 -10.41
N ARG A 457 -24.42 2.06 -11.41
CA ARG A 457 -24.71 2.80 -12.65
C ARG A 457 -25.91 2.24 -13.44
N ILE A 458 -26.31 0.99 -13.20
CA ILE A 458 -27.51 0.38 -13.78
C ILE A 458 -28.68 0.73 -12.85
N PRO A 459 -29.69 1.51 -13.31
CA PRO A 459 -30.74 2.02 -12.44
C PRO A 459 -31.48 0.94 -11.63
N ALA A 460 -31.82 -0.19 -12.25
CA ALA A 460 -32.48 -1.30 -11.58
C ALA A 460 -31.63 -1.90 -10.44
N ILE A 461 -30.29 -1.91 -10.59
CA ILE A 461 -29.37 -2.39 -9.55
C ILE A 461 -29.24 -1.36 -8.44
N ALA A 462 -29.09 -0.07 -8.74
CA ALA A 462 -29.09 0.97 -7.71
C ALA A 462 -30.38 1.02 -6.90
N GLN A 463 -31.52 0.75 -7.55
CA GLN A 463 -32.81 0.67 -6.87
C GLN A 463 -32.92 -0.54 -5.95
N ALA A 464 -32.42 -1.71 -6.39
CA ALA A 464 -32.43 -2.94 -5.58
C ALA A 464 -31.38 -2.93 -4.45
N PHE A 465 -30.24 -2.26 -4.67
CA PHE A 465 -29.11 -2.15 -3.75
C PHE A 465 -28.75 -0.67 -3.56
N PRO A 466 -29.56 0.09 -2.80
CA PRO A 466 -29.26 1.48 -2.51
C PRO A 466 -27.92 1.62 -1.79
N ALA A 467 -27.24 2.74 -2.02
CA ALA A 467 -25.97 3.00 -1.36
C ALA A 467 -26.16 3.13 0.16
N ILE A 468 -25.17 2.66 0.91
CA ILE A 468 -25.09 2.84 2.36
C ILE A 468 -24.17 4.04 2.61
N GLU A 469 -24.70 5.07 3.24
CA GLU A 469 -23.93 6.23 3.70
C GLU A 469 -23.47 6.00 5.13
N GLY A 470 -22.16 6.15 5.39
CA GLY A 470 -21.62 6.14 6.74
C GLY A 470 -21.85 7.46 7.46
N GLU A 471 -21.88 7.42 8.79
CA GLU A 471 -22.03 8.60 9.67
C GLU A 471 -20.74 9.45 9.78
N GLY A 472 -19.67 9.01 9.13
CA GLY A 472 -18.34 9.60 9.14
C GLY A 472 -17.51 9.21 10.36
N THR A 473 -16.19 9.28 10.23
CA THR A 473 -15.25 8.77 11.26
C THR A 473 -14.07 9.71 11.50
N GLY A 474 -13.36 9.51 12.62
CA GLY A 474 -12.04 10.09 12.84
C GLY A 474 -10.95 9.39 12.03
N GLY A 475 -9.70 9.73 12.29
CA GLY A 475 -8.54 9.13 11.64
C GLY A 475 -8.19 9.72 10.28
N ASP A 476 -6.96 9.46 9.85
CA ASP A 476 -6.39 9.74 8.53
C ASP A 476 -5.39 8.62 8.16
N GLY A 477 -4.86 8.65 6.92
CA GLY A 477 -3.90 7.64 6.43
C GLY A 477 -2.54 7.55 7.16
N TYR A 478 -2.33 8.37 8.20
CA TYR A 478 -1.12 8.45 9.02
C TYR A 478 -1.37 8.15 10.51
N THR A 479 -2.62 8.11 10.97
CA THR A 479 -3.02 7.65 12.31
C THR A 479 -3.17 6.13 12.36
N VAL A 480 -3.18 5.54 13.56
CA VAL A 480 -3.36 4.07 13.67
C VAL A 480 -4.74 3.67 13.17
N MET A 481 -5.77 4.44 13.53
CA MET A 481 -7.09 4.37 12.91
C MET A 481 -7.05 5.04 11.53
N ALA A 482 -6.66 4.30 10.48
CA ALA A 482 -6.46 4.83 9.13
C ALA A 482 -7.59 4.53 8.16
#